data_AF-A0A9Q0V0Y4-F1
#
_entry.id   AF-A0A9Q0V0Y4-F1
#
_cell.length_a   1.000
_cell.length_b   1.000
_cell.length_c   1.000
_cell.angle_alpha   90.00
_cell.angle_beta   90.00
_cell.angle_gamma   90.00
#
_symmetry.space_group_name_H-M   'P 1'
#
loop_
_entity.id
_entity.type
_entity.pdbx_description
1 polymer ?
#
loop_
_entity_poly.entity_id
_entity_poly.type
_entity_poly.pdbx_seq_one_letter_code
_entity_poly.pdbx_strand_id
1 'polypeptide(L)' 'MQLVFSGENSGRVLKYSPATKETTVLVRNLQFPNGVSLSKDGSFFVFCEGSIGR' A
#
# COMPACT_ATOMS: atom_id res chain seq x y z
N MET A 1 0.71 17.71 22.20
CA MET A 1 1.11 16.61 21.30
C MET A 1 0.96 17.12 19.87
N GLN A 2 2.05 17.24 19.12
CA GLN A 2 2.02 17.70 17.72
C GLN A 2 2.18 16.48 16.82
N LEU A 3 1.14 16.17 16.04
CA LEU A 3 1.19 15.15 14.99
C LEU A 3 1.68 15.82 13.71
N VAL A 4 2.87 15.44 13.26
CA VAL A 4 3.40 15.85 11.95
C VAL A 4 3.07 14.74 10.97
N PHE A 5 2.23 15.03 9.97
CA PHE A 5 1.94 14.12 8.86
C PHE A 5 2.80 14.56 7.67
N SER A 6 3.73 13.70 7.21
CA SER A 6 4.42 13.91 5.94
C SER A 6 3.52 13.44 4.80
N GLY A 7 3.13 14.37 3.92
CA GLY A 7 2.37 14.08 2.69
C GLY A 7 3.24 13.45 1.60
N GLU A 8 4.18 12.57 1.96
CA GLU A 8 5.05 11.93 0.99
C GLU A 8 4.32 10.75 0.33
N ASN A 9 4.34 10.71 -1.00
CA ASN A 9 3.67 9.69 -1.78
C ASN A 9 4.57 8.47 -2.05
N SER A 10 5.61 8.21 -1.26
CA SER A 10 6.54 7.09 -1.52
C SER A 10 5.98 5.70 -1.16
N GLY A 11 4.75 5.63 -0.66
CA GLY A 11 4.05 4.39 -0.33
C GLY A 11 3.82 3.48 -1.53
N ARG A 12 3.79 2.17 -1.28
CA ARG A 12 3.67 1.12 -2.31
C ARG A 12 2.90 -0.08 -1.75
N VAL A 13 2.16 -0.78 -2.62
CA VAL A 13 1.68 -2.15 -2.34
C VAL A 13 2.64 -3.14 -2.97
N LEU A 14 3.10 -4.09 -2.17
CA LEU A 14 4.07 -5.11 -2.58
C LEU A 14 3.43 -6.50 -2.50
N LYS A 15 3.67 -7.30 -3.54
CA LYS A 15 3.47 -8.76 -3.48
C LYS A 15 4.81 -9.40 -3.15
N TYR A 16 4.84 -10.19 -2.10
CA TYR A 16 6.02 -10.98 -1.72
C TYR A 16 5.75 -12.46 -1.96
N SER A 17 6.70 -13.14 -2.62
CA SER A 17 6.70 -14.59 -2.80
C SER A 17 7.68 -15.23 -1.82
N PRO A 18 7.22 -15.93 -0.76
CA PRO A 18 8.13 -16.57 0.19
C PRO A 18 8.99 -17.69 -0.43
N ALA A 19 8.49 -18.37 -1.46
CA ALA A 19 9.18 -19.47 -2.12
C ALA A 19 10.40 -18.99 -2.93
N THR A 20 10.25 -17.87 -3.64
CA THR A 20 11.32 -17.31 -4.50
C THR A 20 12.07 -16.16 -3.85
N LYS A 21 11.57 -15.64 -2.72
CA LYS A 21 12.02 -14.40 -2.06
C LYS A 21 11.91 -13.15 -2.94
N GLU A 22 11.08 -13.22 -3.98
CA GLU A 22 10.87 -12.11 -4.91
C GLU A 22 9.83 -11.13 -4.36
N THR A 23 10.07 -9.84 -4.59
CA THR A 23 9.12 -8.77 -4.30
C THR A 23 8.72 -8.06 -5.58
N THR A 24 7.43 -8.04 -5.88
CA THR A 24 6.85 -7.31 -7.01
C THR A 24 6.09 -6.10 -6.52
N VAL A 25 6.30 -4.94 -7.15
CA VAL A 25 5.52 -3.74 -6.86
C VAL A 25 4.20 -3.79 -7.65
N LEU A 26 3.07 -3.80 -6.95
CA LEU A 26 1.73 -3.82 -7.55
C LEU A 26 1.18 -2.41 -7.78
N VAL A 27 1.40 -1.51 -6.83
CA VAL A 27 0.95 -0.11 -6.88
C VAL A 27 2.05 0.79 -6.32
N ARG A 28 2.22 1.97 -6.92
CA ARG A 28 3.22 2.98 -6.56
C ARG A 28 2.54 4.31 -6.22
N ASN A 29 3.33 5.19 -5.63
CA ASN A 29 2.97 6.59 -5.43
C ASN A 29 1.79 6.81 -4.46
N LEU A 30 1.65 5.93 -3.45
CA LEU A 30 0.56 5.98 -2.47
C LEU A 30 0.90 6.91 -1.31
N GLN A 31 -0.01 7.82 -0.98
CA GLN A 31 0.07 8.68 0.20
C GLN A 31 -0.47 7.96 1.43
N PHE A 32 0.40 7.61 2.38
CA PHE A 32 0.02 6.98 3.64
C PHE A 32 -0.93 5.75 3.49
N PRO A 33 -0.50 4.67 2.80
CA PRO A 33 -1.30 3.46 2.67
C PRO A 33 -1.46 2.78 4.04
N ASN A 34 -2.68 2.59 4.50
CA ASN A 34 -2.97 2.18 5.88
C ASN A 34 -3.82 0.90 6.01
N GLY A 35 -4.25 0.31 4.90
CA GLY A 35 -5.04 -0.92 4.91
C GLY A 35 -4.96 -1.68 3.61
N VAL A 36 -5.05 -3.01 3.70
CA VAL A 36 -5.12 -3.93 2.56
C VAL A 36 -6.00 -5.12 2.92
N SER A 37 -6.82 -5.58 1.99
CA SER A 37 -7.60 -6.82 2.13
C SER A 37 -7.68 -7.55 0.79
N LEU A 38 -7.67 -8.88 0.82
CA LEU A 38 -7.66 -9.73 -0.37
C LEU A 38 -9.00 -10.46 -0.50
N SER A 39 -9.51 -10.57 -1.72
CA SER A 39 -10.62 -11.47 -2.04
C SER A 39 -10.29 -12.91 -1.66
N LYS A 40 -11.32 -13.70 -1.32
CA LYS A 40 -11.14 -15.10 -0.89
C LYS A 40 -10.49 -15.97 -1.95
N ASP A 41 -10.77 -15.68 -3.22
CA ASP A 41 -10.22 -16.40 -4.38
C ASP A 41 -8.92 -15.77 -4.91
N GLY A 42 -8.46 -14.66 -4.31
CA GLY A 42 -7.24 -13.96 -4.71
C GLY A 42 -7.33 -13.23 -6.04
N SER A 43 -8.52 -13.06 -6.62
CA SER A 43 -8.73 -12.40 -7.91
C SER A 43 -8.50 -10.88 -7.86
N PHE A 44 -8.80 -10.26 -6.73
CA PHE A 44 -8.56 -8.83 -6.47
C PHE A 44 -8.17 -8.54 -5.03
N PHE A 45 -7.60 -7.37 -4.80
CA PHE A 45 -7.39 -6.79 -3.47
C PHE A 45 -7.96 -5.37 -3.43
N VAL A 46 -8.29 -4.90 -2.23
CA VAL A 46 -8.63 -3.51 -1.96
C VAL A 46 -7.60 -2.94 -1.00
N PHE A 47 -7.31 -1.66 -1.13
CA PHE A 47 -6.39 -0.95 -0.26
C PHE A 47 -6.95 0.43 0.07
N CYS A 48 -6.49 0.98 1.18
CA CYS A 48 -6.81 2.34 1.61
C CYS A 48 -5.57 3.21 1.50
N GLU A 49 -5.76 4.43 0.99
CA GLU A 49 -4.75 5.47 0.90
C GLU A 49 -5.24 6.70 1.66
N GLY A 50 -4.32 7.44 2.29
CA GLY A 50 -4.61 8.77 2.83
C GLY A 50 -5.06 9.71 1.72
N SER A 51 -5.81 10.75 2.08
CA SER A 51 -6.19 11.76 1.09
C SER A 51 -4.94 12.41 0.51
N ILE A 52 -4.75 12.27 -0.80
CA ILE A 52 -3.80 13.10 -1.54
C ILE A 52 -4.21 14.55 -1.30
N GLY A 53 -3.30 15.33 -0.72
CA GLY A 53 -3.63 16.47 0.14
C GLY A 53 -4.64 17.48 -0.41
N ARG A 54 -5.21 18.24 0.53
CA ARG A 54 -5.48 19.66 0.29
C ARG A 54 -4.33 20.46 0.89
#